data_AF-A0A562RDR3-F1
#
_entry.id   AF-A0A562RDR3-F1
#
_cell.length_a   1.000
_cell.length_b   1.000
_cell.length_c   1.000
_cell.angle_alpha   90.00
_cell.angle_beta   90.00
_cell.angle_gamma   90.00
#
_symmetry.space_group_name_H-M   'P 1'
#
loop_
_entity.id
_entity.type
_entity.pdbx_description
1 polymer ?
#
loop_
_entity_poly.entity_id
_entity_poly.type
_entity_poly.pdbx_seq_one_letter_code
_entity_poly.pdbx_strand_id
1 'polypeptide(L)'
;MSYLCLSYLYRGVISEKNIISSKVGMVTFRYTENTGKIRYRTLKGEDFLRLILKHVLPKGFRRIRDYGFLHSKAKKLLSLVQHVLRVQLESITPVPRASFSCPRCKAPMKVLFFLLRPG
;
A
#
# COMPACT_ATOMS: atom_id res chain seq x y z
N MET A 1 -10.29 -29.50 -5.61
CA MET A 1 -9.39 -29.41 -6.79
C MET A 1 -9.91 -28.31 -7.68
N SER A 2 -9.20 -27.35 -8.24
CA SER A 2 -7.81 -26.92 -8.22
C SER A 2 -7.79 -25.64 -9.11
N TYR A 3 -6.73 -24.85 -9.06
CA TYR A 3 -6.31 -23.87 -10.11
C TYR A 3 -6.79 -22.40 -10.13
N LEU A 4 -7.73 -21.90 -9.32
CA LEU A 4 -8.15 -20.49 -9.50
C LEU A 4 -7.28 -19.39 -8.82
N CYS A 5 -6.27 -19.75 -8.02
CA CYS A 5 -5.50 -18.77 -7.24
C CYS A 5 -4.14 -18.36 -7.86
N LEU A 6 -3.88 -18.70 -9.13
CA LEU A 6 -2.63 -18.28 -9.79
C LEU A 6 -2.78 -16.96 -10.57
N SER A 7 -3.99 -16.60 -11.02
CA SER A 7 -4.24 -15.42 -11.88
C SER A 7 -4.14 -14.07 -11.15
N TYR A 8 -4.31 -14.04 -9.83
CA TYR A 8 -4.27 -12.81 -9.04
C TYR A 8 -2.87 -12.40 -8.58
N LEU A 9 -1.89 -13.32 -8.63
CA LEU A 9 -0.49 -13.02 -8.33
C LEU A 9 0.19 -12.27 -9.47
N TYR A 10 -0.01 -12.75 -10.70
CA TYR A 10 0.74 -12.26 -11.88
C TYR A 10 0.14 -11.00 -12.52
N ARG A 11 -1.15 -10.69 -12.31
CA ARG A 11 -1.73 -9.47 -12.88
C ARG A 11 -1.29 -8.18 -12.18
N GLY A 12 -0.87 -8.25 -10.92
CA GLY A 12 -0.54 -7.07 -10.12
C GLY A 12 0.95 -6.68 -10.09
N VAL A 13 1.85 -7.64 -10.33
CA VAL A 13 3.28 -7.47 -10.03
C VAL A 13 4.13 -7.58 -11.30
N ILE A 14 4.12 -8.75 -11.95
CA ILE A 14 4.81 -9.01 -13.22
C ILE A 14 3.93 -9.95 -14.04
N SER A 15 3.50 -9.53 -15.22
CA SER A 15 2.74 -10.39 -16.13
C SER A 15 3.63 -11.47 -16.75
N GLU A 16 3.08 -12.65 -17.03
CA GLU A 16 3.82 -13.78 -17.62
C GLU A 16 4.54 -13.43 -18.93
N LYS A 17 3.93 -12.60 -19.79
CA LYS A 17 4.55 -12.05 -21.01
C LYS A 17 5.85 -11.28 -20.79
N ASN A 18 6.12 -10.86 -19.55
CA ASN A 18 7.35 -10.14 -19.20
C ASN A 18 8.45 -11.10 -18.73
N ILE A 19 8.18 -12.40 -18.56
CA ILE A 19 9.20 -13.41 -18.27
C ILE A 19 9.79 -13.85 -19.61
N ILE A 20 11.07 -13.59 -19.84
CA ILE A 20 11.72 -13.76 -21.14
C ILE A 20 12.41 -15.11 -21.23
N SER A 21 13.07 -15.51 -20.14
CA SER A 21 13.75 -16.80 -20.09
C SER A 21 13.85 -17.30 -18.66
N SER A 22 13.69 -18.61 -18.49
CA SER A 22 14.11 -19.32 -17.29
C SER A 22 15.12 -20.38 -17.72
N LYS A 23 16.40 -20.19 -17.37
CA LYS A 23 17.48 -21.13 -17.70
C LYS A 23 18.43 -21.24 -16.51
N VAL A 24 18.86 -22.46 -16.19
CA VAL A 24 19.90 -22.74 -15.17
C VAL A 24 19.59 -22.06 -13.82
N GLY A 25 18.34 -22.17 -13.36
CA GLY A 25 17.90 -21.56 -12.10
C GLY A 25 17.85 -20.03 -12.09
N MET A 26 18.09 -19.37 -13.23
CA MET A 26 18.03 -17.92 -13.41
C MET A 26 16.79 -17.55 -14.23
N VAL A 27 16.10 -16.48 -13.80
CA VAL A 27 14.91 -15.93 -14.43
C VAL A 27 15.22 -14.52 -14.90
N THR A 28 15.06 -14.29 -16.19
CA THR A 28 15.17 -12.97 -16.83
C THR A 28 13.78 -12.43 -17.07
N PHE A 29 13.48 -11.24 -16.54
CA PHE A 29 12.18 -10.59 -16.72
C PHE A 29 12.32 -9.11 -17.08
N ARG A 30 11.31 -8.62 -17.81
CA ARG A 30 11.10 -7.23 -18.19
C ARG A 30 10.29 -6.52 -17.11
N TYR A 31 10.68 -5.30 -16.75
CA TYR A 31 9.91 -4.44 -15.85
C TYR A 31 9.99 -2.97 -16.28
N THR A 32 9.02 -2.18 -15.82
CA THR A 32 8.98 -0.73 -16.06
C THR A 32 9.46 -0.03 -14.80
N GLU A 33 10.49 0.81 -14.92
CA GLU A 33 10.95 1.67 -13.83
C GLU A 33 9.95 2.80 -13.56
N ASN A 34 10.05 3.44 -12.38
CA ASN A 34 9.22 4.61 -12.04
C ASN A 34 9.39 5.78 -13.04
N THR A 35 10.49 5.79 -13.79
CA THR A 35 10.77 6.75 -14.87
C THR A 35 10.04 6.42 -16.18
N GLY A 36 9.28 5.32 -16.22
CA GLY A 36 8.57 4.82 -17.41
C GLY A 36 9.44 4.01 -18.38
N LYS A 37 10.74 3.88 -18.11
CA LYS A 37 11.67 3.13 -18.97
C LYS A 37 11.53 1.62 -18.75
N ILE A 38 11.58 0.88 -19.85
CA ILE A 38 11.59 -0.58 -19.82
C ILE A 38 13.01 -1.08 -19.58
N ARG A 39 13.17 -1.97 -18.61
CA ARG A 39 14.45 -2.61 -18.26
C ARG A 39 14.29 -4.12 -18.14
N TYR A 40 15.43 -4.81 -18.14
CA TYR A 40 15.52 -6.24 -17.98
C TYR A 40 16.39 -6.56 -16.78
N ARG A 41 15.99 -7.56 -16.02
CA ARG A 41 16.76 -8.04 -14.87
C ARG A 41 16.78 -9.54 -14.85
N THR A 42 17.96 -10.09 -14.55
CA THR A 42 18.17 -11.52 -14.34
C THR A 42 18.44 -11.76 -12.86
N LEU A 43 17.70 -12.68 -12.27
CA LEU A 43 17.84 -13.07 -10.86
C LEU A 43 17.77 -14.58 -10.73
N LYS A 44 18.22 -15.13 -9.60
CA LYS A 44 17.92 -16.51 -9.26
C LYS A 44 16.40 -16.69 -9.10
N GLY A 45 15.92 -17.90 -9.38
CA GLY A 45 14.49 -18.24 -9.25
C GLY A 45 13.94 -17.99 -7.84
N GLU A 46 14.75 -18.27 -6.81
CA GLU A 46 14.42 -18.01 -5.40
C GLU A 46 14.24 -16.51 -5.10
N ASP A 47 15.15 -15.68 -5.61
CA ASP A 47 15.09 -14.22 -5.43
C ASP A 47 13.92 -13.61 -6.19
N PHE A 48 13.65 -14.14 -7.39
CA PHE A 48 12.48 -13.76 -8.19
C PHE A 48 11.16 -14.10 -7.47
N LEU A 49 11.04 -15.31 -6.91
CA LEU A 49 9.88 -15.70 -6.11
C LEU A 49 9.72 -14.82 -4.87
N ARG A 50 10.81 -14.54 -4.16
CA ARG A 50 10.80 -13.66 -2.98
C ARG A 50 10.32 -12.25 -3.33
N LEU A 51 10.73 -11.70 -4.49
CA LEU A 51 10.26 -10.41 -4.97
C LEU A 51 8.75 -10.41 -5.24
N ILE A 52 8.24 -11.44 -5.92
CA ILE A 52 6.80 -11.54 -6.17
C ILE A 52 6.03 -11.61 -4.86
N LEU A 53 6.46 -12.49 -3.93
CA LEU A 53 5.79 -12.72 -2.65
C LEU A 53 5.67 -11.47 -1.77
N LYS A 54 6.60 -10.51 -1.88
CA LYS A 54 6.49 -9.21 -1.16
C LYS A 54 5.25 -8.41 -1.54
N HIS A 55 4.73 -8.61 -2.74
CA HIS A 55 3.55 -7.88 -3.24
C HIS A 55 2.26 -8.68 -3.06
N VAL A 56 2.35 -9.88 -2.50
CA VAL A 56 1.21 -10.75 -2.25
C VAL A 56 0.65 -10.44 -0.89
N LEU A 57 -0.66 -10.18 -0.86
CA LEU A 57 -1.35 -9.97 0.40
C LEU A 57 -1.46 -11.33 1.13
N PRO A 58 -1.04 -11.43 2.41
CA PRO A 58 -1.11 -12.69 3.14
C PRO A 58 -2.53 -13.22 3.22
N LYS A 59 -2.68 -14.54 3.34
CA LYS A 59 -3.99 -15.18 3.46
C LYS A 59 -4.77 -14.58 4.63
N GLY A 60 -6.05 -14.25 4.40
CA GLY A 60 -6.93 -13.62 5.39
C GLY A 60 -7.01 -12.09 5.27
N PHE A 61 -6.05 -11.46 4.59
CA PHE A 61 -6.12 -10.04 4.27
C PHE A 61 -6.80 -9.84 2.92
N ARG A 62 -7.65 -8.81 2.82
CA ARG A 62 -8.26 -8.37 1.56
C ARG A 62 -7.90 -6.93 1.31
N ARG A 63 -7.62 -6.59 0.06
CA ARG A 63 -7.42 -5.20 -0.34
C ARG A 63 -8.78 -4.51 -0.36
N ILE A 64 -9.03 -3.64 0.63
CA ILE A 64 -10.21 -2.79 0.65
C ILE A 64 -10.01 -1.69 -0.39
N ARG A 65 -11.04 -1.45 -1.19
CA ARG A 65 -11.12 -0.30 -2.08
C ARG A 65 -12.29 0.53 -1.59
N ASP A 66 -12.03 1.79 -1.27
CA ASP A 66 -13.09 2.72 -0.91
C ASP A 66 -13.83 3.14 -2.18
N TYR A 67 -15.16 3.00 -2.18
CA TYR A 67 -16.01 3.33 -3.32
C TYR A 67 -17.06 4.37 -2.94
N GLY A 68 -17.59 5.06 -3.94
CA GLY A 68 -18.63 6.06 -3.77
C GLY A 68 -18.18 7.24 -2.90
N PHE A 69 -19.05 7.68 -2.01
CA PHE A 69 -18.82 8.85 -1.15
C PHE A 69 -17.80 8.60 -0.02
N LEU A 70 -17.47 7.34 0.28
CA LEU A 70 -16.45 6.98 1.27
C LEU A 70 -15.03 7.04 0.70
N HIS A 71 -14.87 7.21 -0.61
CA HIS A 71 -13.55 7.39 -1.20
C HIS A 71 -12.95 8.71 -0.74
N SER A 72 -11.66 8.70 -0.39
CA SER A 72 -10.87 9.87 0.01
C SER A 72 -10.99 11.12 -0.88
N LYS A 73 -11.28 10.97 -2.18
CA LYS A 73 -11.47 12.07 -3.14
C LYS A 73 -12.91 12.57 -3.23
N ALA A 74 -13.87 11.81 -2.69
CA ALA A 74 -15.29 12.10 -2.78
C ALA A 74 -15.79 13.03 -1.65
N LYS A 75 -14.91 13.69 -0.89
CA LYS A 75 -15.28 14.58 0.23
C LYS A 75 -16.34 15.62 -0.15
N LYS A 76 -16.23 16.24 -1.33
CA LYS A 76 -17.23 17.21 -1.81
C LYS A 76 -18.61 16.59 -1.99
N LEU A 77 -18.65 15.40 -2.61
CA LEU A 77 -19.89 14.66 -2.84
C LEU A 77 -20.49 14.17 -1.51
N LEU A 78 -19.64 13.69 -0.58
CA LEU A 78 -20.05 13.34 0.77
C LEU A 78 -20.68 14.52 1.52
N SER A 79 -20.04 15.70 1.49
CA SER A 79 -20.60 16.90 2.13
C SER A 79 -21.94 17.31 1.52
N LEU A 80 -22.10 17.21 0.20
CA LEU A 80 -23.36 17.52 -0.48
C LEU A 80 -24.47 16.55 -0.06
N VAL A 81 -24.19 15.24 -0.04
CA VAL A 81 -25.13 14.21 0.41
C VAL A 81 -25.53 14.44 1.87
N GLN A 82 -24.58 14.74 2.75
CA GLN A 82 -24.85 15.07 4.15
C GLN A 82 -25.75 16.30 4.31
N HIS A 83 -25.56 17.32 3.46
CA HIS A 83 -26.36 18.54 3.50
C HIS A 83 -27.81 18.31 3.02
N VAL A 84 -27.98 17.60 1.90
CA VAL A 84 -29.31 17.26 1.34
C VAL A 84 -30.10 16.39 2.32
N LEU A 85 -29.45 15.42 2.95
CA LEU A 85 -30.07 14.53 3.93
C LEU A 85 -30.17 15.14 5.33
N ARG A 86 -29.72 16.40 5.51
CA ARG A 86 -29.70 17.12 6.80
C ARG A 86 -29.08 16.30 7.93
N VAL A 87 -27.99 15.59 7.63
CA VAL A 87 -27.28 14.77 8.61
C VAL A 87 -26.68 15.68 9.67
N GLN A 88 -27.10 15.52 10.92
CA GLN A 88 -26.47 16.16 12.06
C GLN A 88 -25.30 15.30 12.50
N LEU A 89 -24.09 15.73 12.13
CA LEU A 89 -22.87 15.13 12.64
C LEU A 89 -22.47 15.86 13.91
N GLU A 90 -22.38 15.13 15.01
CA GLU A 90 -21.72 15.64 16.20
C GLU A 90 -20.26 15.98 15.86
N SER A 91 -19.82 17.18 16.26
CA SER A 91 -18.43 17.56 16.11
C SER A 91 -17.57 16.57 16.91
N ILE A 92 -16.71 15.82 16.21
CA ILE A 92 -15.72 14.97 16.87
C ILE A 92 -14.80 15.91 17.67
N THR A 93 -14.94 15.90 18.99
CA THR A 93 -14.00 16.58 19.87
C THR A 93 -12.63 15.92 19.68
N PRO A 94 -11.61 16.65 19.21
CA PRO A 94 -10.31 16.05 18.99
C PRO A 94 -9.76 15.54 20.32
N VAL A 95 -9.60 14.23 20.45
CA VAL A 95 -8.95 13.63 21.62
C VAL A 95 -7.50 14.12 21.61
N PRO A 96 -7.03 14.78 22.70
CA PRO A 96 -5.65 15.23 22.77
C PRO A 96 -4.74 14.02 22.63
N ARG A 97 -3.77 14.10 21.71
CA ARG A 97 -2.75 13.05 21.59
C ARG A 97 -1.98 12.98 22.90
N ALA A 98 -1.67 11.77 23.35
CA ALA A 98 -0.82 11.57 24.51
C ALA A 98 0.48 12.36 24.33
N SER A 99 0.76 13.27 25.24
CA SER A 99 2.00 14.05 25.25
C SER A 99 3.14 13.16 25.74
N PHE A 100 4.31 13.26 25.11
CA PHE A 100 5.50 12.64 25.65
C PHE A 100 5.86 13.30 26.98
N SER A 101 6.00 12.53 28.05
CA SER A 101 6.44 13.03 29.35
C SER A 101 7.96 13.01 29.46
N CYS A 102 8.56 14.08 29.97
CA CYS A 102 10.00 14.12 30.26
C CYS A 102 10.36 13.05 31.31
N PRO A 103 11.37 12.20 31.09
CA PRO A 103 11.75 11.15 32.04
C PRO A 103 12.27 11.69 33.39
N ARG A 104 12.66 12.97 33.46
CA ARG A 104 13.24 13.57 34.67
C ARG A 104 12.24 14.39 35.50
N CYS A 105 11.39 15.18 34.85
CA CYS A 105 10.45 16.07 35.55
C CYS A 105 8.97 15.72 35.31
N LYS A 106 8.67 14.70 34.49
CA LYS A 106 7.32 14.28 34.08
C LYS A 106 6.46 15.36 33.38
N ALA A 107 7.03 16.53 33.11
CA ALA A 107 6.35 17.59 32.36
C ALA A 107 6.13 17.20 30.88
N PRO A 108 5.06 17.70 30.24
CA PRO A 108 4.79 17.43 28.82
C PRO A 108 5.86 18.07 27.92
N MET A 109 6.42 17.27 27.02
CA MET A 109 7.42 17.70 26.05
C MET A 109 6.77 18.22 24.77
N LYS A 110 7.35 19.27 24.18
CA LYS A 110 6.97 19.78 22.86
C LYS A 110 7.75 19.05 21.77
N VAL A 111 7.06 18.57 20.74
CA VAL A 111 7.71 18.00 19.56
C VAL A 111 8.23 19.16 18.70
N LEU A 112 9.55 19.24 18.52
CA LEU A 112 10.17 20.30 17.72
C LEU A 112 10.27 19.96 16.24
N PHE A 113 10.62 18.71 15.89
CA PHE A 113 10.71 18.24 14.50
C PHE A 113 10.61 16.71 14.44
N PHE A 114 10.23 16.18 13.27
CA PHE A 114 10.26 14.74 12.97
C PHE A 114 11.43 14.43 12.05
N LEU A 115 12.27 13.47 12.44
CA LEU A 115 13.32 12.94 11.56
C LEU A 115 12.69 11.89 10.64
N LEU A 116 12.45 12.25 9.39
CA LEU A 116 12.12 11.28 8.35
C LEU A 116 13.42 10.59 7.93
N ARG A 117 13.51 9.26 8.10
CA ARG A 117 14.65 8.50 7.57
C ARG A 117 14.68 8.65 6.05
N PRO A 118 15.80 9.09 5.45
CA PRO A 118 15.96 9.03 4.00
C PRO A 118 16.00 7.56 3.57
N GLY A 119 15.18 7.21 2.58
CA GLY A 119 15.14 5.90 1.94
C GLY A 119 15.95 5.88 0.65
#